data_AF-A0A2N2WAK2-F1
#
_entry.id   AF-A0A2N2WAK2-F1
#
_cell.length_a   1.000
_cell.length_b   1.000
_cell.length_c   1.000
_cell.angle_alpha   90.00
_cell.angle_beta   90.00
_cell.angle_gamma   90.00
#
_symmetry.space_group_name_H-M   'P 1'
#
loop_
_entity.id
_entity.type
_entity.pdbx_description
1 polymer ?
#
loop_
_entity_poly.entity_id
_entity_poly.type
_entity_poly.pdbx_seq_one_letter_code
_entity_poly.pdbx_strand_id
1 'polypeptide(L)'
;MAHENQHAPLSTAERDFLEIMQQGDDFFKIELLRPARNCYRKALEQNIDTEKVFHKIAECDRLMAFENKVIIILAIVASLLILAYIVF
;
A
#
# COMPACT_ATOMS: atom_id res chain seq x y z
N MET A 1 -15.30 39.26 8.92
CA MET A 1 -14.21 38.26 8.97
C MET A 1 -14.77 37.00 8.33
N ALA A 2 -14.44 36.77 7.06
CA ALA A 2 -15.03 35.75 6.21
C ALA A 2 -14.39 34.39 6.52
N HIS A 3 -15.08 33.57 7.31
CA HIS A 3 -14.87 32.13 7.33
C HIS A 3 -16.04 31.47 6.60
N GLU A 4 -16.22 31.82 5.33
CA GLU A 4 -17.00 31.00 4.41
C GLU A 4 -16.00 30.01 3.79
N ASN A 5 -15.70 28.96 4.54
CA ASN A 5 -14.92 27.84 4.08
C ASN A 5 -15.82 27.10 3.08
N GLN A 6 -15.82 27.57 1.84
CA GLN A 6 -16.52 27.00 0.71
C GLN A 6 -15.98 25.58 0.48
N HIS A 7 -16.54 24.60 1.19
CA HIS A 7 -16.64 23.25 0.67
C HIS A 7 -17.55 23.33 -0.56
N ALA A 8 -16.96 23.70 -1.70
CA ALA A 8 -17.55 23.39 -2.99
C ALA A 8 -17.90 21.90 -2.98
N PRO A 9 -19.06 21.48 -3.49
CA PRO A 9 -19.36 20.07 -3.60
C PRO A 9 -18.23 19.42 -4.41
N LEU A 10 -17.50 18.49 -3.77
CA LEU A 10 -16.49 17.66 -4.44
C LEU A 10 -17.09 17.19 -5.76
N SER A 11 -16.39 17.46 -6.85
CA SER A 11 -16.78 16.95 -8.16
C SER A 11 -16.94 15.43 -8.09
N THR A 12 -17.79 14.84 -8.93
CA THR A 12 -17.99 13.39 -8.95
C THR A 12 -16.65 12.64 -9.03
N ALA A 13 -15.70 13.16 -9.82
CA ALA A 13 -14.35 12.63 -9.93
C ALA A 13 -13.56 12.68 -8.60
N GLU A 14 -13.62 13.77 -7.84
CA GLU A 14 -12.94 13.85 -6.54
C GLU A 14 -13.57 12.92 -5.49
N ARG A 15 -14.88 12.66 -5.57
CA ARG A 15 -15.56 11.68 -4.72
C ARG A 15 -15.11 10.26 -5.04
N ASP A 16 -15.10 9.90 -6.33
CA ASP A 16 -14.66 8.59 -6.80
C ASP A 16 -13.17 8.38 -6.46
N PHE A 17 -12.34 9.41 -6.61
CA PHE A 17 -10.94 9.39 -6.18
C PHE A 17 -10.82 9.13 -4.68
N LEU A 18 -11.57 9.85 -3.85
CA LEU A 18 -11.53 9.69 -2.40
C LEU A 18 -11.97 8.29 -1.98
N GLU A 19 -13.00 7.73 -2.62
CA GLU A 19 -13.46 6.37 -2.35
C GLU A 19 -12.38 5.33 -2.70
N ILE A 20 -11.73 5.44 -3.86
CA ILE A 20 -10.64 4.54 -4.25
C ILE A 20 -9.45 4.66 -3.30
N MET A 21 -9.11 5.89 -2.89
CA MET A 21 -8.05 6.13 -1.91
C MET A 21 -8.39 5.50 -0.56
N GLN A 22 -9.63 5.64 -0.11
CA GLN A 22 -10.09 5.07 1.15
C GLN A 22 -10.09 3.54 1.12
N GLN A 23 -10.54 2.92 0.01
CA GLN A 23 -10.42 1.47 -0.19
C GLN A 23 -8.96 1.01 -0.14
N GLY A 24 -8.06 1.77 -0.78
CA GLY A 24 -6.62 1.51 -0.71
C GLY A 24 -6.07 1.57 0.71
N ASP A 25 -6.45 2.61 1.47
CA ASP A 25 -6.07 2.78 2.87
C ASP A 25 -6.63 1.68 3.76
N ASP A 26 -7.84 1.18 3.50
CA ASP A 26 -8.42 0.08 4.28
C ASP A 26 -7.71 -1.24 4.01
N PHE A 27 -7.34 -1.53 2.76
CA PHE A 27 -6.45 -2.66 2.44
C PHE A 27 -5.07 -2.50 3.08
N PHE A 28 -4.53 -1.28 3.10
CA PHE A 28 -3.23 -0.98 3.69
C PHE A 28 -3.23 -1.23 5.20
N LYS A 29 -4.29 -0.82 5.91
CA LYS A 29 -4.45 -1.05 7.36
C LYS A 29 -4.48 -2.52 7.75
N ILE A 30 -5.00 -3.38 6.88
CA ILE A 30 -5.02 -4.84 7.09
C ILE A 30 -3.82 -5.55 6.46
N GLU A 31 -2.76 -4.80 6.13
CA GLU A 31 -1.50 -5.30 5.55
C GLU A 31 -1.67 -6.05 4.21
N LEU A 32 -2.82 -5.87 3.54
CA LEU A 32 -3.03 -6.35 2.18
C LEU A 32 -2.42 -5.37 1.18
N LEU A 33 -1.08 -5.31 1.19
CA LEU A 33 -0.29 -4.33 0.44
C LEU A 33 -0.48 -4.43 -1.08
N ARG A 34 -0.66 -5.65 -1.61
CA ARG A 34 -0.94 -5.86 -3.05
C ARG A 34 -2.30 -5.28 -3.47
N PRO A 35 -3.44 -5.62 -2.81
CA PRO A 35 -4.71 -4.93 -3.02
C PRO A 35 -4.64 -3.41 -2.82
N ALA A 36 -4.00 -2.94 -1.74
CA ALA A 36 -3.83 -1.52 -1.46
C ALA A 36 -3.15 -0.78 -2.62
N ARG A 37 -2.01 -1.31 -3.08
CA ARG A 37 -1.26 -0.76 -4.22
C ARG A 37 -2.09 -0.72 -5.51
N ASN A 38 -2.91 -1.75 -5.76
CA ASN A 38 -3.79 -1.77 -6.92
C ASN A 38 -4.86 -0.66 -6.85
N CYS A 39 -5.43 -0.39 -5.68
CA CYS A 39 -6.36 0.72 -5.48
C CYS A 39 -5.66 2.07 -5.72
N TYR A 40 -4.49 2.31 -5.11
CA TYR A 40 -3.75 3.55 -5.35
C TYR A 40 -3.36 3.72 -6.82
N ARG A 41 -2.99 2.65 -7.54
CA ARG A 41 -2.74 2.74 -8.98
C ARG A 41 -3.98 3.18 -9.77
N LYS A 42 -5.17 2.70 -9.41
CA LYS A 42 -6.44 3.19 -10.00
C LYS A 42 -6.69 4.65 -9.66
N ALA A 43 -6.35 5.11 -8.46
CA ALA A 43 -6.43 6.51 -8.09
C ALA A 43 -5.46 7.38 -8.92
N LEU A 44 -4.29 6.86 -9.28
CA LEU A 44 -3.30 7.54 -10.12
C LEU A 44 -3.83 7.83 -11.53
N GLU A 45 -4.68 6.95 -12.07
CA GLU A 45 -5.31 7.12 -13.39
C GLU A 45 -6.24 8.33 -13.45
N GLN A 46 -6.73 8.80 -12.29
CA GLN A 46 -7.58 10.00 -12.21
C GLN A 46 -6.78 11.31 -12.27
N ASN A 47 -5.45 11.27 -12.19
CA ASN A 47 -4.56 12.44 -12.20
C ASN A 47 -4.89 13.49 -11.11
N ILE A 48 -5.53 13.05 -10.02
CA ILE A 48 -5.83 13.86 -8.84
C ILE A 48 -4.78 13.54 -7.79
N ASP A 49 -4.14 14.58 -7.23
CA ASP A 49 -3.17 14.46 -6.13
C ASP A 49 -2.11 13.36 -6.37
N THR A 50 -1.57 13.35 -7.59
CA THR A 50 -0.69 12.31 -8.12
C THR A 50 0.53 12.07 -7.22
N GLU A 51 1.06 13.13 -6.60
CA GLU A 51 2.21 13.05 -5.69
C GLU A 51 1.87 12.22 -4.44
N LYS A 52 0.72 12.47 -3.80
CA LYS A 52 0.25 11.69 -2.65
C LYS A 52 0.04 10.23 -3.02
N VAL A 53 -0.57 9.97 -4.18
CA VAL A 53 -0.79 8.61 -4.67
C VAL A 53 0.53 7.88 -4.92
N PHE A 54 1.52 8.56 -5.53
CA PHE A 54 2.86 8.01 -5.71
C PHE A 54 3.53 7.67 -4.38
N HIS A 55 3.43 8.55 -3.38
CA HIS A 55 3.97 8.28 -2.04
C HIS A 55 3.36 7.01 -1.43
N LYS A 56 2.03 6.86 -1.52
CA LYS A 56 1.31 5.68 -1.03
C LYS A 56 1.73 4.39 -1.75
N ILE A 57 1.90 4.44 -3.07
CA ILE A 57 2.41 3.28 -3.84
C ILE A 57 3.84 2.94 -3.42
N ALA A 58 4.70 3.93 -3.26
CA ALA A 58 6.08 3.72 -2.82
C ALA A 58 6.15 3.13 -1.41
N GLU A 59 5.24 3.52 -0.53
CA GLU A 59 5.11 2.96 0.82
C GLU A 59 4.72 1.47 0.77
N CYS A 60 3.72 1.10 -0.04
CA CYS A 60 3.38 -0.30 -0.29
C CYS A 60 4.58 -1.09 -0.83
N ASP A 61 5.31 -0.54 -1.80
CA ASP A 61 6.46 -1.21 -2.42
C ASP A 61 7.60 -1.44 -1.41
N ARG A 62 7.85 -0.48 -0.52
CA ARG A 62 8.84 -0.62 0.57
C ARG A 62 8.45 -1.72 1.55
N LEU A 63 7.19 -1.78 1.96
CA LEU A 63 6.70 -2.78 2.92
C LEU A 63 6.69 -4.19 2.30
N MET A 64 6.23 -4.36 1.06
CA MET A 64 6.26 -5.65 0.37
C MET A 64 7.68 -6.18 0.17
N ALA A 65 8.64 -5.29 -0.10
CA ALA A 65 10.05 -5.67 -0.21
C ALA A 65 10.65 -6.15 1.12
N PHE A 66 10.09 -5.72 2.26
CA PHE A 66 10.50 -6.18 3.58
C PHE A 66 9.95 -7.59 3.88
N GLU A 67 8.67 -7.84 3.58
CA GLU A 67 8.03 -9.15 3.80
C GLU A 67 8.76 -10.30 3.08
N ASN A 68 9.12 -10.09 1.81
CA ASN A 68 9.84 -11.10 1.03
C ASN A 68 11.21 -11.46 1.62
N LYS A 69 11.91 -10.50 2.24
CA LYS A 69 13.24 -10.75 2.81
C LYS A 69 13.17 -11.61 4.07
N VAL A 70 12.16 -11.41 4.92
CA VAL A 70 11.98 -12.18 6.16
C VAL A 70 11.70 -13.65 5.83
N ILE A 71 10.81 -13.92 4.87
CA ILE A 71 10.47 -15.29 4.46
C ILE A 71 11.71 -16.03 3.92
N ILE A 72 12.52 -15.37 3.08
CA ILE A 72 13.74 -15.98 2.53
C ILE A 72 14.75 -16.29 3.64
N ILE A 73 14.96 -15.36 4.58
CA ILE A 73 15.89 -15.57 5.71
C ILE A 73 15.43 -16.75 6.57
N LEU A 74 14.14 -16.81 6.91
CA LEU A 74 13.58 -17.93 7.69
C LEU A 74 13.73 -19.27 6.96
N ALA A 75 13.51 -19.30 5.65
CA ALA A 75 13.70 -20.51 4.84
C ALA A 75 15.17 -20.99 4.87
N ILE A 76 16.13 -20.08 4.74
CA ILE A 76 17.56 -20.42 4.80
C ILE A 76 17.94 -20.99 6.17
N VAL A 77 17.51 -20.33 7.26
CA VAL A 77 17.79 -20.79 8.62
C VAL A 77 17.18 -22.18 8.86
N ALA A 78 15.95 -22.41 8.45
CA ALA A 78 15.31 -23.72 8.55
C ALA A 78 16.06 -24.80 7.76
N SER A 79 16.49 -24.51 6.53
CA SER A 79 17.28 -25.45 5.72
C SER A 79 18.63 -25.80 6.36
N LEU A 80 19.32 -24.82 6.96
CA LEU A 80 20.59 -25.07 7.66
C LEU A 80 20.41 -25.95 8.90
N LEU A 81 19.35 -25.73 9.67
CA LEU A 81 19.03 -26.56 10.84
C LEU A 81 18.71 -28.00 10.45
N ILE A 82 17.97 -28.20 9.36
CA ILE A 82 17.65 -29.54 8.83
C ILE A 82 18.93 -30.25 8.37
N LEU A 83 19.80 -29.57 7.63
CA LEU A 83 21.09 -30.14 7.19
C LEU A 83 21.98 -30.50 8.38
N ALA A 84 22.07 -29.64 9.39
CA ALA A 84 22.83 -29.93 10.60
C ALA A 84 22.29 -31.16 11.33
N TYR A 85 20.97 -31.34 11.39
CA TYR A 85 20.32 -32.50 12.00
C TYR A 85 20.52 -33.80 11.20
N ILE A 86 20.59 -33.73 9.86
CA ILE A 86 20.85 -34.92 9.03
C ILE A 86 22.32 -35.37 9.12
N VAL A 87 23.24 -34.44 9.31
CA VAL A 87 24.69 -34.70 9.35
C VAL A 87 25.15 -35.20 10.73
N PHE A 88 24.41 -34.90 11.80
CA PHE A 88 24.74 -35.23 13.19
C PHE A 88 23.99 -36.48 13.66
#